data_AF-A0A4S2FBZ1-F1
#
_entry.id   AF-A0A4S2FBZ1-F1
#
_cell.length_a   1.000
_cell.length_b   1.000
_cell.length_c   1.000
_cell.angle_alpha   90.00
_cell.angle_beta   90.00
_cell.angle_gamma   90.00
#
_symmetry.space_group_name_H-M   'P 1'
#
loop_
_entity.id
_entity.type
_entity.pdbx_description
1 polymer ?
#
loop_
_entity_poly.entity_id
_entity_poly.type
_entity_poly.pdbx_seq_one_letter_code
_entity_poly.pdbx_strand_id
1 'polypeptide(L)'
;AEESFYTFLGQALCLFVEETNYKSSLSPFGIKMVDRVSGRPLHIDISDLPMKKGITTNRNKFILGPSGSGKSFFTNHMVRQYYEQGAHVLLVDTGNSYLGLSQLIHNRTHGEDGIYFTYTNENPIAFNPFYVEDGVFDIEKKESIKTLILTLWKRDDEAPKRSEEVALSNAVSAYIERITRDKSVTPCFNTFYEFVRDDYRRQLEQKNVREKDFD
;
A
#
# COMPACT_ATOMS: atom_id res chain seq x y z
N ALA A 1 -37.83 -40.22 -6.16
CA ALA A 1 -38.38 -39.74 -4.88
C ALA A 1 -37.56 -40.25 -3.68
N GLU A 2 -36.24 -40.41 -3.84
CA GLU A 2 -35.34 -40.99 -2.81
C GLU A 2 -34.39 -39.97 -2.17
N GLU A 3 -34.51 -38.69 -2.51
CA GLU A 3 -33.70 -37.60 -1.93
C GLU A 3 -34.52 -36.69 -1.00
N SER A 4 -35.46 -37.26 -0.23
CA SER A 4 -36.27 -36.47 0.70
C SER A 4 -36.44 -37.20 2.02
N PHE A 5 -36.05 -36.52 3.10
CA PHE A 5 -36.17 -37.00 4.47
C PHE A 5 -37.31 -36.28 5.18
N TYR A 6 -38.35 -37.01 5.59
CA TYR A 6 -39.44 -36.45 6.37
C TYR A 6 -38.98 -36.14 7.79
N THR A 7 -39.06 -34.86 8.18
CA THR A 7 -38.70 -34.42 9.51
C THR A 7 -39.56 -33.26 9.97
N PHE A 8 -39.58 -33.00 11.27
CA PHE A 8 -40.31 -31.86 11.84
C PHE A 8 -39.62 -30.54 11.43
N LEU A 9 -40.43 -29.48 11.33
CA LEU A 9 -39.98 -28.16 10.84
C LEU A 9 -38.73 -27.64 11.59
N GLY A 10 -38.64 -27.84 12.91
CA GLY A 10 -37.49 -27.40 13.70
C GLY A 10 -36.19 -28.09 13.26
N GLN A 11 -36.21 -29.42 13.09
CA GLN A 11 -35.07 -30.21 12.64
C GLN A 11 -34.73 -29.90 11.18
N ALA A 12 -35.72 -29.68 10.32
CA ALA A 12 -35.51 -29.25 8.95
C ALA A 12 -34.76 -27.90 8.90
N LEU A 13 -35.19 -26.93 9.72
CA LEU A 13 -34.52 -25.63 9.80
C LEU A 13 -33.07 -25.77 10.26
N CYS A 14 -32.75 -26.65 11.21
CA CYS A 14 -31.37 -26.90 11.62
C CYS A 14 -30.48 -27.49 10.50
N LEU A 15 -31.07 -28.17 9.52
CA LEU A 15 -30.35 -28.79 8.40
C LEU A 15 -30.20 -27.86 7.19
N PHE A 16 -31.11 -26.88 7.02
CA PHE A 16 -31.12 -25.96 5.88
C PHE A 16 -30.68 -24.53 6.20
N VAL A 17 -30.65 -24.14 7.49
CA VAL A 17 -30.21 -22.81 7.90
C VAL A 17 -28.71 -22.84 8.16
N GLU A 18 -27.92 -22.81 7.08
CA GLU A 18 -26.49 -22.48 7.16
C GLU A 18 -26.27 -20.99 7.47
N GLU A 19 -27.29 -20.14 7.24
CA GLU A 19 -27.27 -18.71 7.50
C GLU A 19 -28.24 -18.32 8.62
N THR A 20 -27.73 -18.04 9.81
CA THR A 20 -28.51 -17.36 10.85
C THR A 20 -28.70 -15.88 10.48
N ASN A 21 -29.73 -15.22 11.04
CA ASN A 21 -29.89 -13.77 10.93
C ASN A 21 -28.57 -13.04 11.21
N TYR A 22 -28.15 -12.16 10.30
CA TYR A 22 -26.96 -11.33 10.49
C TYR A 22 -27.08 -10.52 11.78
N LYS A 23 -25.99 -10.48 12.55
CA LYS A 23 -25.90 -9.75 13.83
C LYS A 23 -24.85 -8.67 13.72
N SER A 24 -25.14 -7.52 14.33
CA SER A 24 -24.11 -6.49 14.52
C SER A 24 -22.96 -7.03 15.36
N SER A 25 -21.74 -6.64 14.99
CA SER A 25 -20.55 -6.77 15.82
C SER A 25 -20.70 -5.96 17.11
N LEU A 26 -20.18 -6.48 18.22
CA LEU A 26 -20.12 -5.77 19.51
C LEU A 26 -18.92 -4.80 19.59
N SER A 27 -18.13 -4.69 18.52
CA SER A 27 -16.92 -3.88 18.48
C SER A 27 -17.26 -2.38 18.39
N PRO A 28 -16.52 -1.50 19.08
CA PRO A 28 -16.70 -0.05 18.91
C PRO A 28 -16.31 0.41 17.50
N PHE A 29 -15.45 -0.35 16.82
CA PHE A 29 -15.06 -0.13 15.44
C PHE A 29 -15.95 -0.93 14.48
N GLY A 30 -16.25 -0.39 13.31
CA GLY A 30 -16.90 -1.15 12.25
C GLY A 30 -17.49 -0.31 11.13
N ILE A 31 -18.06 -0.98 10.14
CA ILE A 31 -18.74 -0.37 8.99
C ILE A 31 -20.24 -0.57 9.09
N LYS A 32 -21.01 0.47 8.78
CA LYS A 32 -22.46 0.38 8.70
C LYS A 32 -22.88 -0.28 7.39
N MET A 33 -23.51 -1.43 7.46
CA MET A 33 -24.03 -2.20 6.33
C MET A 33 -25.53 -2.46 6.51
N VAL A 34 -26.13 -3.23 5.61
CA VAL A 34 -27.55 -3.58 5.67
C VAL A 34 -27.72 -5.08 5.43
N ASP A 35 -28.58 -5.72 6.21
CA ASP A 35 -29.04 -7.06 5.90
C ASP A 35 -29.85 -7.03 4.60
N ARG A 36 -29.47 -7.89 3.64
CA ARG A 36 -30.09 -7.97 2.33
C ARG A 36 -31.56 -8.39 2.38
N VAL A 37 -31.93 -9.25 3.33
CA VAL A 37 -33.29 -9.83 3.37
C VAL A 37 -34.25 -8.94 4.14
N SER A 38 -33.91 -8.53 5.37
CA SER A 38 -34.79 -7.73 6.21
C SER A 38 -34.63 -6.22 6.03
N GLY A 39 -33.57 -5.75 5.35
CA GLY A 39 -33.24 -4.33 5.26
C GLY A 39 -32.74 -3.73 6.58
N ARG A 40 -32.49 -4.55 7.60
CA ARG A 40 -32.05 -4.09 8.92
C ARG A 40 -30.62 -3.53 8.84
N PRO A 41 -30.35 -2.33 9.37
CA PRO A 41 -29.00 -1.82 9.50
C PRO A 41 -28.14 -2.71 10.40
N LEU A 42 -26.90 -2.97 9.97
CA LEU A 42 -25.92 -3.77 10.68
C LEU A 42 -24.66 -2.94 10.92
N HIS A 43 -24.07 -3.08 12.11
CA HIS A 43 -22.72 -2.59 12.39
C HIS A 43 -21.76 -3.77 12.30
N ILE A 44 -20.84 -3.77 11.35
CA ILE A 44 -19.99 -4.94 11.07
C ILE A 44 -18.53 -4.57 11.25
N ASP A 45 -17.86 -5.29 12.15
CA ASP A 45 -16.41 -5.24 12.30
C ASP A 45 -15.76 -6.39 11.54
N ILE A 46 -15.06 -6.03 10.46
CA ILE A 46 -14.30 -6.96 9.62
C ILE A 46 -12.80 -6.97 9.96
N SER A 47 -12.36 -6.21 10.96
CA SER A 47 -10.95 -6.05 11.33
C SER A 47 -10.64 -6.66 12.69
N ASP A 48 -11.17 -6.11 13.77
CA ASP A 48 -10.70 -6.42 15.12
C ASP A 48 -11.46 -7.60 15.73
N LEU A 49 -12.77 -7.65 15.56
CA LEU A 49 -13.60 -8.74 16.10
C LEU A 49 -13.21 -10.12 15.52
N PRO A 50 -12.98 -10.29 14.20
CA PRO A 50 -12.51 -11.56 13.66
C PRO A 50 -11.15 -11.98 14.22
N MET A 51 -10.22 -11.03 14.40
CA MET A 51 -8.93 -11.30 15.03
C MET A 51 -9.07 -11.72 16.50
N LYS A 52 -9.88 -11.00 17.29
CA LYS A 52 -10.15 -11.34 18.70
C LYS A 52 -10.79 -12.72 18.86
N LYS A 53 -11.56 -13.17 17.87
CA LYS A 53 -12.16 -14.50 17.82
C LYS A 53 -11.23 -15.59 17.27
N GLY A 54 -10.02 -15.24 16.82
CA GLY A 54 -9.08 -16.19 16.21
C GLY A 54 -9.49 -16.65 14.80
N ILE A 55 -10.40 -15.95 14.12
CA ILE A 55 -10.85 -16.29 12.75
C ILE A 55 -9.80 -15.85 11.72
N THR A 56 -9.14 -14.72 11.97
CA THR A 56 -8.11 -14.14 11.09
C THR A 56 -6.86 -13.79 11.88
N THR A 57 -5.69 -13.92 11.27
CA THR A 57 -4.41 -13.55 11.89
C THR A 57 -3.95 -12.14 11.52
N ASN A 58 -4.60 -11.48 10.56
CA ASN A 58 -4.26 -10.13 10.12
C ASN A 58 -5.51 -9.33 9.68
N ARG A 59 -5.31 -8.04 9.38
CA ARG A 59 -6.37 -7.10 8.97
C ARG A 59 -6.49 -6.90 7.47
N ASN A 60 -5.71 -7.62 6.66
CA ASN A 60 -5.71 -7.47 5.22
C ASN A 60 -7.09 -7.85 4.65
N LYS A 61 -7.47 -7.20 3.54
CA LYS A 61 -8.76 -7.39 2.88
C LYS A 61 -8.55 -7.56 1.40
N PHE A 62 -9.25 -8.51 0.81
CA PHE A 62 -9.29 -8.74 -0.62
C PHE A 62 -10.73 -8.57 -1.10
N ILE A 63 -10.98 -7.55 -1.92
CA ILE A 63 -12.31 -7.20 -2.43
C ILE A 63 -12.37 -7.60 -3.90
N LEU A 64 -13.13 -8.63 -4.22
CA LEU A 64 -13.25 -9.19 -5.56
C LEU A 64 -14.62 -8.91 -6.17
N GLY A 65 -14.66 -8.69 -7.48
CA GLY A 65 -15.88 -8.57 -8.26
C GLY A 65 -15.62 -8.08 -9.69
N PRO A 66 -16.48 -8.37 -10.68
CA PRO A 66 -16.33 -7.86 -12.04
C PRO A 66 -16.53 -6.34 -12.11
N SER A 67 -16.23 -5.73 -13.26
CA SER A 67 -16.56 -4.32 -13.49
C SER A 67 -18.06 -4.07 -13.28
N GLY A 68 -18.42 -2.94 -12.66
CA GLY A 68 -19.83 -2.62 -12.34
C GLY A 68 -20.42 -3.34 -11.12
N SER A 69 -19.71 -4.27 -10.46
CA SER A 69 -20.25 -5.01 -9.30
C SER A 69 -20.33 -4.23 -7.99
N GLY A 70 -19.97 -2.94 -8.00
CA GLY A 70 -19.95 -2.10 -6.80
C GLY A 70 -18.68 -2.20 -5.94
N LYS A 71 -17.57 -2.74 -6.44
CA LYS A 71 -16.28 -2.78 -5.70
C LYS A 71 -15.86 -1.41 -5.18
N SER A 72 -15.72 -0.42 -6.08
CA SER A 72 -15.30 0.92 -5.71
C SER A 72 -16.32 1.61 -4.79
N PHE A 73 -17.61 1.34 -5.00
CA PHE A 73 -18.67 1.85 -4.13
C PHE A 73 -18.52 1.34 -2.68
N PHE A 74 -18.33 0.02 -2.52
CA PHE A 74 -18.07 -0.58 -1.21
C PHE A 74 -16.77 -0.06 -0.59
N THR A 75 -15.67 -0.03 -1.35
CA THR A 75 -14.37 0.45 -0.84
C THR A 75 -14.47 1.90 -0.39
N ASN A 76 -15.16 2.76 -1.15
CA ASN A 76 -15.34 4.17 -0.80
C ASN A 76 -16.11 4.32 0.53
N HIS A 77 -17.18 3.53 0.70
CA HIS A 77 -17.95 3.49 1.95
C HIS A 77 -17.12 2.98 3.14
N MET A 78 -16.37 1.89 2.94
CA MET A 78 -15.46 1.34 3.94
C MET A 78 -14.41 2.36 4.37
N VAL A 79 -13.71 2.96 3.40
CA VAL A 79 -12.66 3.96 3.64
C VAL A 79 -13.20 5.17 4.38
N ARG A 80 -14.37 5.69 3.97
CA ARG A 80 -15.02 6.79 4.68
C ARG A 80 -15.29 6.45 6.14
N GLN A 81 -15.86 5.28 6.43
CA GLN A 81 -16.17 4.88 7.80
C GLN A 81 -14.90 4.67 8.63
N TYR A 82 -13.83 4.13 8.03
CA TYR A 82 -12.53 4.00 8.69
C TYR A 82 -11.95 5.37 9.03
N TYR A 83 -11.97 6.30 8.08
CA TYR A 83 -11.55 7.68 8.26
C TYR A 83 -12.34 8.38 9.38
N GLU A 84 -13.66 8.30 9.36
CA GLU A 84 -14.54 8.89 10.39
C GLU A 84 -14.31 8.29 11.80
N GLN A 85 -13.65 7.13 11.88
CA GLN A 85 -13.25 6.46 13.11
C GLN A 85 -11.76 6.67 13.45
N GLY A 86 -11.09 7.60 12.79
CA GLY A 86 -9.72 8.02 13.11
C GLY A 86 -8.62 7.21 12.43
N ALA A 87 -8.93 6.36 11.44
CA ALA A 87 -7.91 5.68 10.67
C ALA A 87 -7.19 6.63 9.71
N HIS A 88 -5.87 6.57 9.67
CA HIS A 88 -5.08 7.19 8.61
C HIS A 88 -5.22 6.39 7.31
N VAL A 89 -5.67 7.05 6.24
CA VAL A 89 -5.96 6.41 4.95
C VAL A 89 -4.96 6.89 3.91
N LEU A 90 -4.20 5.96 3.34
CA LEU A 90 -3.45 6.16 2.09
C LEU A 90 -4.10 5.30 1.01
N LEU A 91 -4.46 5.91 -0.12
CA LEU A 91 -5.14 5.23 -1.22
C LEU A 91 -4.45 5.55 -2.55
N VAL A 92 -4.13 4.51 -3.31
CA VAL A 92 -3.66 4.62 -4.70
C VAL A 92 -4.85 4.35 -5.63
N ASP A 93 -5.27 5.38 -6.37
CA ASP A 93 -6.45 5.34 -7.24
C ASP A 93 -6.05 5.41 -8.71
N THR A 94 -6.44 4.40 -9.50
CA THR A 94 -6.22 4.39 -10.95
C THR A 94 -7.42 4.92 -11.75
N GLY A 95 -8.58 5.08 -11.12
CA GLY A 95 -9.86 5.37 -11.80
C GLY A 95 -10.59 6.61 -11.29
N ASN A 96 -9.94 7.47 -10.49
CA ASN A 96 -10.53 8.65 -9.85
C ASN A 96 -11.84 8.37 -9.08
N SER A 97 -12.03 7.12 -8.65
CA SER A 97 -13.23 6.67 -7.95
C SER A 97 -13.36 7.30 -6.56
N TYR A 98 -12.25 7.75 -5.97
CA TYR A 98 -12.22 8.25 -4.59
C TYR A 98 -12.01 9.78 -4.49
N LEU A 99 -11.85 10.47 -5.64
CA LEU A 99 -11.69 11.92 -5.68
C LEU A 99 -12.83 12.65 -4.97
N GLY A 100 -14.09 12.23 -5.19
CA GLY A 100 -15.25 12.86 -4.56
C GLY A 100 -15.27 12.73 -3.03
N LEU A 101 -14.83 11.60 -2.48
CA LEU A 101 -14.69 11.45 -1.03
C LEU A 101 -13.56 12.33 -0.50
N SER A 102 -12.42 12.35 -1.18
CA SER A 102 -11.27 13.17 -0.78
C SER A 102 -11.65 14.67 -0.75
N GLN A 103 -12.32 15.17 -1.80
CA GLN A 103 -12.83 16.54 -1.85
C GLN A 103 -13.86 16.85 -0.75
N LEU A 104 -14.75 15.91 -0.42
CA LEU A 104 -15.71 16.08 0.67
C LEU A 104 -14.99 16.25 2.01
N ILE A 105 -13.97 15.43 2.26
CA ILE A 105 -13.13 15.53 3.46
C ILE A 105 -12.41 16.87 3.46
N HIS A 106 -11.75 17.23 2.36
CA HIS A 106 -11.01 18.48 2.20
C HIS A 106 -11.86 19.72 2.50
N ASN A 107 -13.07 19.77 1.94
CA ASN A 107 -13.99 20.87 2.19
C ASN A 107 -14.44 20.93 3.65
N ARG A 108 -14.66 19.77 4.29
CA ARG A 108 -15.09 19.69 5.68
C ARG A 108 -13.99 20.07 6.66
N THR A 109 -12.74 19.77 6.34
CA THR A 109 -11.57 20.07 7.17
C THR A 109 -10.88 21.37 6.78
N HIS A 110 -11.50 22.17 5.90
CA HIS A 110 -10.93 23.44 5.41
C HIS A 110 -9.50 23.30 4.84
N GLY A 111 -9.23 22.16 4.21
CA GLY A 111 -7.96 21.86 3.56
C GLY A 111 -6.90 21.23 4.46
N GLU A 112 -7.19 20.96 5.74
CA GLU A 112 -6.28 20.24 6.64
C GLU A 112 -6.14 18.75 6.28
N ASP A 113 -7.10 18.19 5.53
CA ASP A 113 -7.15 16.78 5.15
C ASP A 113 -7.78 16.61 3.75
N GLY A 114 -7.98 15.38 3.28
CA GLY A 114 -8.59 15.11 1.98
C GLY A 114 -7.69 15.53 0.81
N ILE A 115 -6.40 15.21 0.92
CA ILE A 115 -5.40 15.56 -0.10
C ILE A 115 -5.47 14.51 -1.22
N TYR A 116 -5.67 14.98 -2.44
CA TYR A 116 -5.68 14.11 -3.62
C TYR A 116 -4.63 14.58 -4.63
N PHE A 117 -3.63 13.74 -4.89
CA PHE A 117 -2.60 13.99 -5.89
C PHE A 117 -3.02 13.34 -7.22
N THR A 118 -3.28 14.19 -8.21
CA THR A 118 -3.60 13.73 -9.56
C THR A 118 -2.35 13.73 -10.42
N TYR A 119 -2.05 12.60 -11.06
CA TYR A 119 -1.04 12.55 -12.10
C TYR A 119 -1.50 13.38 -13.31
N THR A 120 -0.65 14.30 -13.76
CA THR A 120 -0.79 14.98 -15.06
C THR A 120 0.54 14.89 -15.81
N ASN A 121 0.52 15.04 -17.14
CA ASN A 121 1.77 15.02 -17.91
C ASN A 121 2.65 16.23 -17.56
N GLU A 122 2.03 17.35 -17.23
CA GLU A 122 2.70 18.61 -16.87
C GLU A 122 3.21 18.60 -15.42
N ASN A 123 2.50 17.89 -14.53
CA ASN A 123 2.87 17.73 -13.12
C ASN A 123 2.68 16.25 -12.71
N PRO A 124 3.68 15.39 -12.99
CA PRO A 124 3.63 14.00 -12.59
C PRO A 124 3.77 13.87 -11.08
N ILE A 125 3.27 12.77 -10.51
CA ILE A 125 3.51 12.44 -9.11
C ILE A 125 5.00 12.12 -8.97
N ALA A 126 5.72 12.99 -8.25
CA ALA A 126 7.14 12.83 -8.01
C ALA A 126 7.41 12.53 -6.54
N PHE A 127 8.27 11.55 -6.28
CA PHE A 127 8.81 11.25 -4.96
C PHE A 127 10.33 11.19 -5.06
N ASN A 128 11.02 11.88 -4.16
CA ASN A 128 12.47 11.83 -4.10
C ASN A 128 12.91 10.80 -3.04
N PRO A 129 13.40 9.62 -3.45
CA PRO A 129 13.78 8.57 -2.51
C PRO A 129 15.03 8.92 -1.69
N PHE A 130 15.84 9.87 -2.17
CA PHE A 130 17.03 10.36 -1.46
C PHE A 130 16.72 11.49 -0.49
N TYR A 131 15.48 11.96 -0.40
CA TYR A 131 15.08 12.97 0.58
C TYR A 131 14.56 12.31 1.86
N VAL A 132 15.09 12.75 3.00
CA VAL A 132 14.62 12.45 4.36
C VAL A 132 14.73 13.73 5.19
N GLU A 133 13.66 14.08 5.89
CA GLU A 133 13.56 15.37 6.60
C GLU A 133 14.57 15.50 7.74
N ASP A 134 14.82 14.41 8.47
CA ASP A 134 15.77 14.34 9.58
C ASP A 134 17.22 14.06 9.15
N GLY A 135 17.44 13.77 7.86
CA GLY A 135 18.76 13.40 7.33
C GLY A 135 19.22 11.98 7.69
N VAL A 136 18.37 11.15 8.29
CA VAL A 136 18.72 9.81 8.78
C VAL A 136 18.35 8.76 7.73
N PHE A 137 19.35 7.98 7.31
CA PHE A 137 19.17 6.85 6.40
C PHE A 137 19.46 5.54 7.11
N ASP A 138 18.42 4.90 7.62
CA ASP A 138 18.49 3.57 8.21
C ASP A 138 18.72 2.48 7.15
N ILE A 139 18.85 1.23 7.63
CA ILE A 139 19.08 0.07 6.77
C ILE A 139 17.88 -0.14 5.84
N GLU A 140 16.65 0.01 6.33
CA GLU A 140 15.44 -0.18 5.53
C GLU A 140 15.33 0.83 4.40
N LYS A 141 15.66 2.10 4.66
CA LYS A 141 15.67 3.16 3.66
C LYS A 141 16.72 2.90 2.58
N LYS A 142 17.94 2.52 2.97
CA LYS A 142 19.01 2.14 2.02
C LYS A 142 18.57 0.98 1.12
N GLU A 143 17.99 -0.05 1.72
CA GLU A 143 17.45 -1.20 1.00
C GLU A 143 16.30 -0.79 0.06
N SER A 144 15.39 0.07 0.50
CA SER A 144 14.29 0.58 -0.34
C SER A 144 14.79 1.36 -1.56
N ILE A 145 15.82 2.19 -1.39
CA ILE A 145 16.44 2.96 -2.50
C ILE A 145 17.10 1.99 -3.49
N LYS A 146 17.84 0.99 -2.98
CA LYS A 146 18.45 -0.05 -3.81
C LYS A 146 17.40 -0.81 -4.60
N THR A 147 16.34 -1.29 -3.94
CA THR A 147 15.23 -2.00 -4.60
C THR A 147 14.57 -1.13 -5.67
N LEU A 148 14.28 0.14 -5.36
CA LEU A 148 13.70 1.07 -6.32
C LEU A 148 14.59 1.24 -7.56
N ILE A 149 15.90 1.45 -7.37
CA ILE A 149 16.83 1.61 -8.49
C ILE A 149 16.91 0.32 -9.32
N LEU A 150 16.96 -0.86 -8.68
CA LEU A 150 16.95 -2.15 -9.39
C LEU A 150 15.67 -2.33 -10.21
N THR A 151 14.51 -2.00 -9.64
CA THR A 151 13.22 -2.08 -10.35
C THR A 151 13.14 -1.10 -11.52
N LEU A 152 13.78 0.07 -11.43
CA LEU A 152 13.83 1.04 -12.53
C LEU A 152 14.87 0.67 -13.61
N TRP A 153 15.96 0.03 -13.21
CA TRP A 153 17.07 -0.32 -14.12
C TRP A 153 16.82 -1.62 -14.86
N LYS A 154 16.36 -2.66 -14.17
CA LYS A 154 16.14 -3.99 -14.75
C LYS A 154 14.75 -4.07 -15.39
N ARG A 155 14.68 -4.69 -16.56
CA ARG A 155 13.42 -5.06 -17.22
C ARG A 155 12.84 -6.31 -16.54
N ASP A 156 11.54 -6.54 -16.72
CA ASP A 156 10.81 -7.65 -16.10
C ASP A 156 11.42 -9.04 -16.39
N ASP A 157 12.21 -9.17 -17.46
CA ASP A 157 12.85 -10.41 -17.91
C ASP A 157 14.32 -10.58 -17.49
N GLU A 158 14.93 -9.60 -16.82
CA GLU A 158 16.35 -9.64 -16.43
C GLU A 158 16.51 -9.59 -14.90
N ALA A 159 16.68 -10.76 -14.28
CA ALA A 159 17.00 -10.81 -12.85
C ALA A 159 18.37 -10.17 -12.58
N PRO A 160 18.50 -9.32 -11.54
CA PRO A 160 19.78 -8.71 -11.20
C PRO A 160 20.80 -9.77 -10.78
N LYS A 161 22.03 -9.63 -11.26
CA LYS A 161 23.15 -10.46 -10.81
C LYS A 161 23.52 -10.06 -9.40
N ARG A 162 24.02 -11.02 -8.61
CA ARG A 162 24.53 -10.76 -7.26
C ARG A 162 25.67 -9.72 -7.25
N SER A 163 26.48 -9.64 -8.31
CA SER A 163 27.51 -8.60 -8.43
C SER A 163 26.90 -7.21 -8.55
N GLU A 164 25.85 -7.05 -9.37
CA GLU A 164 25.14 -5.78 -9.57
C GLU A 164 24.44 -5.31 -8.29
N GLU A 165 23.78 -6.22 -7.56
CA GLU A 165 23.13 -5.89 -6.29
C GLU A 165 24.14 -5.38 -5.25
N VAL A 166 25.30 -6.04 -5.15
CA VAL A 166 26.38 -5.64 -4.24
C VAL A 166 26.97 -4.31 -4.67
N ALA A 167 27.21 -4.14 -5.96
CA ALA A 167 27.82 -2.93 -6.48
C ALA A 167 26.90 -1.70 -6.34
N LEU A 168 25.60 -1.88 -6.56
CA LEU A 168 24.59 -0.85 -6.30
C LEU A 168 24.43 -0.56 -4.81
N SER A 169 24.42 -1.59 -3.95
CA SER A 169 24.35 -1.40 -2.50
C SER A 169 25.52 -0.55 -1.98
N ASN A 170 26.73 -0.82 -2.48
CA ASN A 170 27.93 -0.04 -2.18
C ASN A 170 27.82 1.41 -2.70
N ALA A 171 27.34 1.60 -3.93
CA ALA A 171 27.16 2.92 -4.53
C ALA A 171 26.14 3.76 -3.75
N VAL A 172 24.98 3.19 -3.42
CA VAL A 172 23.93 3.86 -2.62
C VAL A 172 24.46 4.22 -1.24
N SER A 173 25.19 3.31 -0.58
CA SER A 173 25.77 3.57 0.74
C SER A 173 26.79 4.70 0.72
N ALA A 174 27.71 4.69 -0.26
CA ALA A 174 28.73 5.72 -0.41
C ALA A 174 28.14 7.09 -0.80
N TYR A 175 27.09 7.09 -1.62
CA TYR A 175 26.38 8.32 -1.96
C TYR A 175 25.64 8.91 -0.76
N ILE A 176 24.94 8.08 0.02
CA ILE A 176 24.28 8.50 1.24
C ILE A 176 25.29 9.12 2.22
N GLU A 177 26.45 8.49 2.40
CA GLU A 177 27.52 9.03 3.23
C GLU A 177 27.99 10.42 2.76
N ARG A 178 28.06 10.65 1.44
CA ARG A 178 28.38 11.96 0.86
C ARG A 178 27.31 13.00 1.19
N ILE A 179 26.03 12.73 0.92
CA ILE A 179 24.95 13.71 1.12
C ILE A 179 24.66 13.98 2.60
N THR A 180 24.98 13.03 3.50
CA THR A 180 24.90 13.24 4.95
C THR A 180 26.06 14.11 5.45
N ARG A 181 27.26 13.95 4.89
CA ARG A 181 28.44 14.76 5.26
C ARG A 181 28.42 16.17 4.69
N ASP A 182 28.02 16.30 3.43
CA ASP A 182 28.01 17.56 2.70
C ASP A 182 26.57 17.95 2.34
N LYS A 183 25.99 18.81 3.18
CA LYS A 183 24.64 19.34 3.01
C LYS A 183 24.49 20.32 1.83
N SER A 184 25.58 20.69 1.15
CA SER A 184 25.51 21.50 -0.07
C SER A 184 25.04 20.69 -1.28
N VAL A 185 25.18 19.36 -1.23
CA VAL A 185 24.72 18.45 -2.28
C VAL A 185 23.21 18.24 -2.10
N THR A 186 22.43 18.64 -3.11
CA THR A 186 21.00 18.35 -3.12
C THR A 186 20.81 16.85 -3.35
N PRO A 187 20.17 16.12 -2.43
CA PRO A 187 20.03 14.68 -2.57
C PRO A 187 18.94 14.35 -3.58
N CYS A 188 19.29 13.87 -4.77
CA CYS A 188 18.33 13.40 -5.79
C CYS A 188 18.97 12.38 -6.73
N PHE A 189 18.21 11.91 -7.73
CA PHE A 189 18.71 10.98 -8.75
C PHE A 189 19.83 11.58 -9.62
N ASN A 190 19.78 12.88 -9.93
CA ASN A 190 20.79 13.51 -10.79
C ASN A 190 22.16 13.52 -10.10
N THR A 191 22.20 13.96 -8.84
CA THR A 191 23.42 14.00 -8.04
C THR A 191 23.92 12.60 -7.66
N PHE A 192 23.02 11.60 -7.55
CA PHE A 192 23.40 10.19 -7.46
C PHE A 192 24.09 9.72 -8.74
N TYR A 193 23.52 10.01 -9.90
CA TYR A 193 24.08 9.65 -11.20
C TYR A 193 25.47 10.29 -11.41
N GLU A 194 25.60 11.59 -11.12
CA GLU A 194 26.88 12.30 -11.17
C GLU A 194 27.93 11.67 -10.25
N PHE A 195 27.54 11.33 -9.01
CA PHE A 195 28.42 10.64 -8.07
C PHE A 195 28.87 9.28 -8.60
N VAL A 196 27.97 8.48 -9.16
CA VAL A 196 28.30 7.15 -9.69
C VAL A 196 29.24 7.25 -10.89
N ARG A 197 28.98 8.19 -11.82
CA ARG A 197 29.77 8.41 -13.02
C ARG A 197 31.19 8.87 -12.72
N ASP A 198 31.36 9.81 -11.78
CA ASP A 198 32.61 10.53 -11.57
C ASP A 198 33.40 10.02 -10.35
N ASP A 199 32.81 10.14 -9.15
CA ASP A 199 33.51 9.87 -7.89
C ASP A 199 33.60 8.37 -7.58
N TYR A 200 32.49 7.65 -7.73
CA TYR A 200 32.44 6.23 -7.43
C TYR A 200 33.28 5.40 -8.40
N ARG A 201 33.29 5.76 -9.70
CA ARG A 201 34.16 5.14 -10.70
C ARG A 201 35.64 5.26 -10.31
N ARG A 202 36.09 6.45 -9.89
CA ARG A 202 37.45 6.66 -9.38
C ARG A 202 37.74 5.83 -8.12
N GLN A 203 36.77 5.70 -7.22
CA GLN A 203 36.92 4.85 -6.03
C GLN A 203 37.08 3.36 -6.38
N LEU A 204 36.39 2.88 -7.42
CA LEU A 204 36.54 1.51 -7.91
C LEU A 204 37.91 1.27 -8.56
N GLU A 205 38.38 2.21 -9.38
CA GLU A 205 39.71 2.20 -10.00
C GLU A 205 40.82 2.16 -8.93
N GLN A 206 40.71 2.98 -7.89
CA GLN A 206 41.67 3.00 -6.76
C GLN A 206 41.64 1.71 -5.93
N LYS A 207 40.51 1.01 -5.89
CA LYS A 207 40.34 -0.24 -5.15
C LYS A 207 40.68 -1.50 -5.98
N ASN A 208 41.18 -1.36 -7.22
CA ASN A 208 41.49 -2.48 -8.12
C ASN A 208 40.30 -3.44 -8.35
N VAL A 209 39.07 -2.92 -8.33
CA VAL A 209 37.87 -3.72 -8.60
C VAL A 209 37.70 -3.81 -10.12
N ARG A 210 37.63 -5.03 -10.66
CA ARG A 210 37.56 -5.28 -12.11
C ARG A 210 36.33 -4.60 -12.72
N GLU A 211 36.52 -3.79 -13.77
CA GLU A 211 35.51 -2.98 -14.49
C GLU A 211 34.33 -3.75 -15.13
N LYS A 212 34.17 -5.06 -14.93
CA LYS A 212 33.26 -5.90 -15.75
C LYS A 212 31.78 -5.86 -15.38
N ASP A 213 31.35 -5.06 -14.42
CA ASP A 213 29.98 -5.08 -13.89
C ASP A 213 29.16 -3.79 -14.13
N PHE A 214 29.69 -2.81 -14.88
CA PHE A 214 29.02 -1.53 -15.14
C PHE A 214 29.17 -1.09 -16.61
N ASP A 215 28.40 -1.71 -17.50
CA ASP A 215 28.07 -1.21 -18.85
C ASP A 215 26.61 -0.75 -18.89
#